data_AF-A0A4U4ECY0-F1
#
_entry.id   AF-A0A4U4ECY0-F1
#
_cell.length_a   1.000
_cell.length_b   1.000
_cell.length_c   1.000
_cell.angle_alpha   90.00
_cell.angle_beta   90.00
_cell.angle_gamma   90.00
#
_symmetry.space_group_name_H-M   'P 1'
#
loop_
_entity.id
_entity.type
_entity.pdbx_description
1 polymer ?
#
loop_
_entity_poly.entity_id
_entity_poly.type
_entity_poly.pdbx_seq_one_letter_code
_entity_poly.pdbx_strand_id
1 'polypeptide(L)'
;MKKILSIDAGRKYFSKEQLETIIEKASQAGFTGIEVILANNGLRFILDDMAINGQVQYYESEKVKEALIKGTKKYYDDPNGCYLSQKDMDYLLQSAKKRSIELIPVINSPGHMDAIVEGMRHLGIQAPAFRTSRSTIDLANQEAVDFTRQLVKKYIDYFSGKVDYFNLGCDEYANDVKTEGGWLGLLDKGDYAKFIDYTNELAAMVKNNKMEPIVFNDGIYYNADERYGQFDPAIIVAYWTAGWKGYEVCPPEFLLAKGHRLLNTNDSWYWVIGRNTEKDGYYHFEQVLEGIERTKISQVPAAVEKLPIIGSMFGIWADDPERPFEMQALDQLITRYSSYWHQQFQ
;
A
#
# COMPACT_ATOMS: atom_id res chain seq x y z
N MET A 1 13.34 -1.54 -17.00
CA MET A 1 13.23 -1.41 -15.54
C MET A 1 11.97 -0.60 -15.26
N LYS A 2 11.14 -1.02 -14.30
CA LYS A 2 9.91 -0.27 -13.97
C LYS A 2 10.25 1.04 -13.27
N LYS A 3 9.60 2.13 -13.66
CA LYS A 3 9.62 3.42 -12.97
C LYS A 3 8.19 3.74 -12.55
N ILE A 4 7.90 3.63 -11.27
CA ILE A 4 6.53 3.69 -10.73
C ILE A 4 6.35 4.93 -9.87
N LEU A 5 5.20 5.60 -10.01
CA LEU A 5 4.75 6.66 -9.10
C LEU A 5 3.66 6.08 -8.20
N SER A 6 3.77 6.16 -6.88
CA SER A 6 2.73 5.74 -5.94
C SER A 6 1.99 6.95 -5.37
N ILE A 7 0.66 6.89 -5.34
CA ILE A 7 -0.22 7.95 -4.83
C ILE A 7 -1.14 7.39 -3.76
N ASP A 8 -1.09 7.97 -2.55
CA ASP A 8 -1.97 7.67 -1.42
C ASP A 8 -3.37 8.26 -1.60
N ALA A 9 -4.19 7.56 -2.39
CA ALA A 9 -5.62 7.85 -2.55
C ALA A 9 -6.49 7.08 -1.54
N GLY A 10 -5.89 6.47 -0.50
CA GLY A 10 -6.58 5.77 0.57
C GLY A 10 -6.89 6.72 1.72
N ARG A 11 -5.87 7.44 2.18
CA ARG A 11 -6.05 8.43 3.26
C ARG A 11 -6.81 9.67 2.76
N LYS A 12 -6.42 10.19 1.60
CA LYS A 12 -6.97 11.40 0.98
C LYS A 12 -7.78 11.08 -0.27
N TYR A 13 -8.89 11.79 -0.48
CA TYR A 13 -9.65 11.64 -1.71
C TYR A 13 -8.97 12.38 -2.88
N PHE A 14 -8.86 11.68 -4.01
CA PHE A 14 -8.52 12.26 -5.30
C PHE A 14 -9.67 11.98 -6.27
N SER A 15 -10.11 13.00 -7.00
CA SER A 15 -11.12 12.80 -8.04
C SER A 15 -10.58 12.00 -9.21
N LYS A 16 -11.47 11.41 -10.01
CA LYS A 16 -11.13 10.75 -11.27
C LYS A 16 -10.30 11.66 -12.19
N GLU A 17 -10.67 12.94 -12.29
CA GLU A 17 -9.98 13.94 -13.13
C GLU A 17 -8.57 14.25 -12.60
N GLN A 18 -8.40 14.34 -11.27
CA GLN A 18 -7.08 14.53 -10.66
C GLN A 18 -6.19 13.33 -10.94
N LEU A 19 -6.68 12.10 -10.72
CA LEU A 19 -5.90 10.88 -11.00
C LEU A 19 -5.58 10.72 -12.49
N GLU A 20 -6.50 11.05 -13.40
CA GLU A 20 -6.21 11.07 -14.84
C GLU A 20 -5.09 12.07 -15.17
N THR A 21 -5.13 13.26 -14.58
CA THR A 21 -4.08 14.26 -14.77
C THR A 21 -2.72 13.76 -14.24
N ILE A 22 -2.71 13.05 -13.10
CA ILE A 22 -1.48 12.45 -12.55
C ILE A 22 -0.96 11.36 -13.47
N ILE A 23 -1.82 10.47 -13.99
CA ILE A 23 -1.46 9.44 -14.97
C ILE A 23 -0.84 10.08 -16.22
N GLU A 24 -1.43 11.16 -16.72
CA GLU A 24 -0.91 11.88 -17.88
C GLU A 24 0.48 12.47 -17.61
N LYS A 25 0.64 13.15 -16.48
CA LYS A 25 1.93 13.73 -16.08
C LYS A 25 3.01 12.67 -15.85
N ALA A 26 2.66 11.55 -15.22
CA ALA A 26 3.56 10.41 -15.05
C ALA A 26 4.01 9.85 -16.40
N SER A 27 3.08 9.67 -17.35
CA SER A 27 3.38 9.24 -18.72
C SER A 27 4.29 10.22 -19.45
N GLN A 28 4.02 11.53 -19.38
CA GLN A 28 4.87 12.58 -19.97
C GLN A 28 6.27 12.61 -19.35
N ALA A 29 6.37 12.34 -18.04
CA ALA A 29 7.65 12.16 -17.35
C ALA A 29 8.27 10.77 -17.59
N GLY A 30 7.71 9.92 -18.45
CA GLY A 30 8.25 8.63 -18.84
C GLY A 30 8.22 7.56 -17.74
N PHE A 31 7.35 7.70 -16.74
CA PHE A 31 7.02 6.59 -15.84
C PHE A 31 6.40 5.45 -16.64
N THR A 32 6.56 4.22 -16.15
CA THR A 32 6.01 3.01 -16.78
C THR A 32 4.79 2.49 -16.02
N GLY A 33 4.61 2.91 -14.78
CA GLY A 33 3.48 2.51 -13.95
C GLY A 33 3.09 3.57 -12.93
N ILE A 34 1.87 3.44 -12.44
CA ILE A 34 1.33 4.21 -11.33
C ILE A 34 0.71 3.24 -10.33
N GLU A 35 1.16 3.30 -9.09
CA GLU A 35 0.51 2.65 -7.97
C GLU A 35 -0.54 3.61 -7.39
N VAL A 36 -1.77 3.14 -7.27
CA VAL A 36 -2.88 3.91 -6.68
C VAL A 36 -3.33 3.16 -5.45
N ILE A 37 -3.08 3.77 -4.29
CA ILE A 37 -3.43 3.18 -3.01
C ILE A 37 -4.91 3.47 -2.75
N LEU A 38 -5.76 2.44 -2.74
CA LEU A 38 -7.22 2.59 -2.69
C LEU A 38 -7.79 2.27 -1.30
N ALA A 39 -7.08 1.45 -0.53
CA ALA A 39 -7.34 1.24 0.89
C ALA A 39 -6.04 1.37 1.68
N ASN A 40 -5.96 2.42 2.51
CA ASN A 40 -4.84 2.74 3.40
C ASN A 40 -5.33 3.76 4.43
N ASN A 41 -5.56 3.28 5.65
CA ASN A 41 -6.43 3.84 6.69
C ASN A 41 -7.87 4.08 6.21
N GLY A 42 -8.11 4.97 5.25
CA GLY A 42 -9.37 5.08 4.51
C GLY A 42 -9.54 3.98 3.46
N LEU A 43 -10.76 3.73 2.98
CA LEU A 43 -11.05 2.88 1.81
C LEU A 43 -11.89 3.68 0.82
N ARG A 44 -11.25 4.12 -0.26
CA ARG A 44 -11.81 5.12 -1.20
C ARG A 44 -12.08 4.55 -2.59
N PHE A 45 -12.38 3.25 -2.66
CA PHE A 45 -12.84 2.60 -3.89
C PHE A 45 -13.99 1.64 -3.59
N ILE A 46 -15.17 1.91 -4.15
CA ILE A 46 -16.37 1.10 -3.91
C ILE A 46 -16.83 0.47 -5.24
N LEU A 47 -16.90 -0.86 -5.26
CA LEU A 47 -17.43 -1.62 -6.40
C LEU A 47 -18.96 -1.55 -6.44
N ASP A 48 -19.53 -1.86 -7.60
CA ASP A 48 -20.99 -1.90 -7.77
C ASP A 48 -21.63 -2.98 -6.88
N ASP A 49 -20.95 -4.13 -6.73
CA ASP A 49 -21.32 -5.19 -5.79
C ASP A 49 -20.26 -5.43 -4.71
N MET A 50 -20.60 -5.02 -3.48
CA MET A 50 -19.78 -5.21 -2.28
C MET A 50 -20.26 -6.36 -1.40
N ALA A 51 -21.17 -7.23 -1.86
CA ALA A 51 -21.71 -8.31 -1.02
C ALA A 51 -20.63 -9.32 -0.59
N ILE A 52 -20.32 -9.40 0.70
CA ILE A 52 -19.28 -10.30 1.21
C ILE A 52 -19.90 -11.65 1.51
N ASN A 53 -19.48 -12.66 0.75
CA ASN A 53 -19.84 -14.06 1.01
C ASN A 53 -18.77 -14.71 1.88
N GLY A 54 -18.76 -14.37 3.17
CA GLY A 54 -17.87 -14.96 4.16
C GLY A 54 -18.17 -16.43 4.41
N GLN A 55 -17.14 -17.18 4.82
CA GLN A 55 -17.33 -18.52 5.38
C GLN A 55 -18.05 -18.47 6.73
N VAL A 56 -17.89 -17.38 7.49
CA VAL A 56 -18.56 -17.17 8.78
C VAL A 56 -19.95 -16.59 8.58
N GLN A 57 -20.06 -15.52 7.80
CA GLN A 57 -21.32 -14.79 7.61
C GLN A 57 -21.38 -14.12 6.23
N TYR A 58 -22.61 -14.04 5.69
CA TYR A 58 -22.93 -13.23 4.51
C TYR A 58 -23.31 -11.79 4.90
N TYR A 59 -22.78 -10.82 4.17
CA TYR A 59 -23.10 -9.41 4.32
C TYR A 59 -23.60 -8.84 2.98
N GLU A 60 -24.78 -8.23 2.99
CA GLU A 60 -25.40 -7.64 1.80
C GLU A 60 -24.59 -6.44 1.29
N SER A 61 -24.53 -6.28 -0.04
CA SER A 61 -23.75 -5.24 -0.73
C SER A 61 -23.98 -3.84 -0.15
N GLU A 62 -25.23 -3.39 -0.04
CA GLU A 62 -25.54 -2.04 0.42
C GLU A 62 -25.12 -1.80 1.88
N LYS A 63 -25.22 -2.82 2.75
CA LYS A 63 -24.75 -2.72 4.14
C LYS A 63 -23.23 -2.61 4.20
N VAL A 64 -22.51 -3.38 3.37
CA VAL A 64 -21.06 -3.29 3.28
C VAL A 64 -20.63 -1.92 2.76
N LYS A 65 -21.27 -1.40 1.71
CA LYS A 65 -21.02 -0.04 1.20
C LYS A 65 -21.22 1.01 2.30
N GLU A 66 -22.38 0.98 2.96
CA GLU A 66 -22.70 1.92 4.03
C GLU A 66 -21.66 1.87 5.16
N ALA A 67 -21.28 0.68 5.59
CA ALA A 67 -20.29 0.46 6.64
C ALA A 67 -18.90 0.99 6.27
N LEU A 68 -18.41 0.69 5.05
CA LEU A 68 -17.09 1.14 4.58
C LEU A 68 -17.04 2.66 4.34
N ILE A 69 -18.14 3.25 3.84
CA ILE A 69 -18.27 4.70 3.68
C ILE A 69 -18.25 5.39 5.04
N LYS A 70 -19.02 4.87 6.01
CA LYS A 70 -19.01 5.38 7.40
C LYS A 70 -17.62 5.27 8.03
N GLY A 71 -16.96 4.13 7.86
CA GLY A 71 -15.60 3.93 8.35
C GLY A 71 -14.60 4.91 7.73
N THR A 72 -14.66 5.11 6.42
CA THR A 72 -13.79 6.06 5.70
C THR A 72 -14.00 7.49 6.18
N LYS A 73 -15.26 7.92 6.37
CA LYS A 73 -15.56 9.25 6.93
C LYS A 73 -15.14 9.40 8.38
N LYS A 74 -15.22 8.34 9.18
CA LYS A 74 -14.73 8.34 10.57
C LYS A 74 -13.22 8.52 10.62
N TYR A 75 -12.48 7.90 9.69
CA TYR A 75 -11.05 8.15 9.53
C TYR A 75 -10.81 9.61 9.10
N TYR A 76 -11.37 10.02 7.96
CA TYR A 76 -11.33 11.39 7.47
C TYR A 76 -12.46 11.67 6.46
N ASP A 77 -13.45 12.47 6.87
CA ASP A 77 -14.54 12.97 6.01
C ASP A 77 -14.01 14.12 5.13
N ASP A 78 -13.29 13.73 4.08
CA ASP A 78 -12.64 14.64 3.15
C ASP A 78 -13.69 15.50 2.41
N PRO A 79 -13.63 16.85 2.50
CA PRO A 79 -14.60 17.72 1.86
C PRO A 79 -14.57 17.64 0.32
N ASN A 80 -13.53 17.06 -0.28
CA ASN A 80 -13.40 16.94 -1.73
C ASN A 80 -14.10 15.70 -2.31
N GLY A 81 -14.47 14.73 -1.47
CA GLY A 81 -15.13 13.50 -1.87
C GLY A 81 -14.84 12.33 -0.94
N CYS A 82 -15.49 11.19 -1.19
CA CYS A 82 -15.37 10.02 -0.30
C CYS A 82 -14.65 8.85 -0.96
N TYR A 83 -15.11 8.42 -2.15
CA TYR A 83 -14.61 7.25 -2.85
C TYR A 83 -14.75 7.39 -4.37
N LEU A 84 -13.95 6.65 -5.11
CA LEU A 84 -14.10 6.38 -6.54
C LEU A 84 -15.10 5.25 -6.77
N SER A 85 -15.97 5.41 -7.75
CA SER A 85 -16.86 4.32 -8.18
C SER A 85 -16.12 3.31 -9.08
N GLN A 86 -16.71 2.13 -9.27
CA GLN A 86 -16.23 1.15 -10.26
C GLN A 86 -16.08 1.77 -11.65
N LYS A 87 -17.04 2.60 -12.06
CA LYS A 87 -17.01 3.31 -13.35
C LYS A 87 -15.84 4.29 -13.47
N ASP A 88 -15.51 5.00 -12.38
CA ASP A 88 -14.35 5.90 -12.37
C ASP A 88 -13.05 5.10 -12.52
N MET A 89 -12.93 3.97 -11.83
CA MET A 89 -11.75 3.10 -11.94
C MET A 89 -11.63 2.45 -13.31
N ASP A 90 -12.73 1.98 -13.91
CA ASP A 90 -12.76 1.45 -15.28
C ASP A 90 -12.26 2.48 -16.31
N TYR A 91 -12.60 3.76 -16.09
CA TYR A 91 -12.09 4.86 -16.91
C TYR A 91 -10.59 5.10 -16.69
N LEU A 92 -10.12 5.13 -15.44
CA LEU A 92 -8.71 5.33 -15.10
C LEU A 92 -7.83 4.21 -15.68
N LEU A 93 -8.27 2.96 -15.58
CA LEU A 93 -7.60 1.79 -16.18
C LEU A 93 -7.44 1.94 -17.70
N GLN A 94 -8.50 2.38 -18.39
CA GLN A 94 -8.44 2.65 -19.83
C GLN A 94 -7.51 3.84 -20.16
N SER A 95 -7.55 4.90 -19.36
CA SER A 95 -6.74 6.09 -19.56
C SER A 95 -5.24 5.80 -19.36
N ALA A 96 -4.90 5.02 -18.33
CA ALA A 96 -3.54 4.51 -18.08
C ALA A 96 -3.05 3.62 -19.24
N LYS A 97 -3.86 2.64 -19.68
CA LYS A 97 -3.52 1.76 -20.81
C LYS A 97 -3.25 2.53 -22.10
N LYS A 98 -4.08 3.53 -22.43
CA LYS A 98 -3.87 4.40 -23.62
C LYS A 98 -2.54 5.16 -23.58
N ARG A 99 -2.03 5.42 -22.37
CA ARG A 99 -0.77 6.13 -22.10
C ARG A 99 0.40 5.21 -21.82
N SER A 100 0.23 3.90 -22.05
CA SER A 100 1.24 2.86 -21.74
C SER A 100 1.71 2.91 -20.28
N ILE A 101 0.81 3.27 -19.37
CA ILE A 101 1.01 3.24 -17.92
C ILE A 101 0.31 2.00 -17.36
N GLU A 102 1.06 1.19 -16.64
CA GLU A 102 0.55 0.09 -15.84
C GLU A 102 -0.02 0.62 -14.53
N LEU A 103 -1.31 0.38 -14.26
CA LEU A 103 -1.92 0.73 -12.97
C LEU A 103 -1.70 -0.43 -11.98
N ILE A 104 -1.25 -0.12 -10.76
CA ILE A 104 -1.04 -1.08 -9.68
C ILE A 104 -1.96 -0.67 -8.51
N PRO A 105 -3.05 -1.41 -8.22
CA PRO A 105 -3.90 -1.11 -7.09
C PRO A 105 -3.24 -1.56 -5.77
N VAL A 106 -3.48 -0.80 -4.70
CA VAL A 106 -3.17 -1.25 -3.33
C VAL A 106 -4.45 -1.34 -2.50
N ILE A 107 -4.67 -2.51 -1.89
CA ILE A 107 -5.67 -2.71 -0.85
C ILE A 107 -4.92 -3.20 0.39
N ASN A 108 -4.59 -2.28 1.30
CA ASN A 108 -3.73 -2.57 2.43
C ASN A 108 -4.46 -3.39 3.51
N SER A 109 -3.81 -4.43 3.99
CA SER A 109 -4.20 -5.25 5.14
C SER A 109 -3.01 -6.11 5.59
N PRO A 110 -2.94 -6.59 6.85
CA PRO A 110 -3.91 -6.44 7.93
C PRO A 110 -3.73 -5.16 8.77
N GLY A 111 -2.71 -4.34 8.49
CA GLY A 111 -2.55 -2.99 9.02
C GLY A 111 -3.25 -1.93 8.15
N HIS A 112 -3.15 -0.65 8.54
CA HIS A 112 -3.65 0.48 7.75
C HIS A 112 -5.08 0.32 7.22
N MET A 113 -6.01 -0.11 8.07
CA MET A 113 -7.36 -0.46 7.67
C MET A 113 -8.45 0.13 8.58
N ASP A 114 -8.26 1.35 9.11
CA ASP A 114 -9.20 2.05 10.00
C ASP A 114 -10.66 2.01 9.50
N ALA A 115 -10.87 2.32 8.22
CA ALA A 115 -12.19 2.32 7.60
C ALA A 115 -12.81 0.93 7.57
N ILE A 116 -12.01 -0.11 7.35
CA ILE A 116 -12.47 -1.49 7.31
C ILE A 116 -12.76 -1.98 8.74
N VAL A 117 -11.86 -1.74 9.70
CA VAL A 117 -12.06 -2.09 11.12
C VAL A 117 -13.32 -1.42 11.67
N GLU A 118 -13.56 -0.16 11.34
CA GLU A 118 -14.79 0.52 11.73
C GLU A 118 -16.02 -0.04 10.99
N GLY A 119 -15.90 -0.33 9.70
CA GLY A 119 -16.96 -0.95 8.92
C GLY A 119 -17.37 -2.32 9.49
N MET A 120 -16.41 -3.14 9.90
CA MET A 120 -16.65 -4.41 10.59
C MET A 120 -17.49 -4.23 11.85
N ARG A 121 -17.17 -3.24 12.70
CA ARG A 121 -17.96 -2.94 13.91
C ARG A 121 -19.40 -2.57 13.55
N HIS A 122 -19.59 -1.79 12.49
CA HIS A 122 -20.93 -1.41 12.01
C HIS A 122 -21.72 -2.60 11.46
N LEU A 123 -21.04 -3.59 10.88
CA LEU A 123 -21.62 -4.83 10.40
C LEU A 123 -21.88 -5.86 11.52
N GLY A 124 -21.49 -5.55 12.75
CA GLY A 124 -21.71 -6.38 13.93
C GLY A 124 -20.60 -7.36 14.26
N ILE A 125 -19.46 -7.32 13.55
CA ILE A 125 -18.28 -8.15 13.85
C ILE A 125 -17.70 -7.70 15.19
N GLN A 126 -17.57 -8.63 16.13
CA GLN A 126 -17.16 -8.34 17.49
C GLN A 126 -15.64 -8.26 17.61
N ALA A 127 -15.15 -7.21 18.27
CA ALA A 127 -13.72 -6.99 18.57
C ALA A 127 -12.77 -7.30 17.39
N PRO A 128 -12.95 -6.67 16.21
CA PRO A 128 -12.17 -7.01 15.02
C PRO A 128 -10.69 -6.62 15.13
N ALA A 129 -10.35 -5.70 16.04
CA ALA A 129 -9.05 -5.07 16.09
C ALA A 129 -8.04 -5.79 16.99
N PHE A 130 -6.77 -5.73 16.60
CA PHE A 130 -5.66 -6.20 17.43
C PHE A 130 -5.50 -5.28 18.64
N ARG A 131 -5.71 -5.82 19.85
CA ARG A 131 -5.65 -5.06 21.11
C ARG A 131 -6.50 -3.79 21.01
N THR A 132 -5.90 -2.60 21.15
CA THR A 132 -6.57 -1.31 21.05
C THR A 132 -6.38 -0.61 19.70
N SER A 133 -5.82 -1.30 18.70
CA SER A 133 -5.54 -0.69 17.40
C SER A 133 -6.83 -0.18 16.76
N ARG A 134 -6.73 0.96 16.09
CA ARG A 134 -7.79 1.47 15.22
C ARG A 134 -7.62 0.96 13.79
N SER A 135 -6.38 0.67 13.40
CA SER A 135 -5.98 0.44 12.02
C SER A 135 -5.69 -1.02 11.69
N THR A 136 -5.63 -1.93 12.67
CA THR A 136 -5.12 -3.30 12.46
C THR A 136 -6.07 -4.35 13.01
N ILE A 137 -6.38 -5.38 12.22
CA ILE A 137 -7.22 -6.50 12.68
C ILE A 137 -6.46 -7.48 13.58
N ASP A 138 -7.20 -8.11 14.50
CA ASP A 138 -6.68 -9.25 15.25
C ASP A 138 -6.68 -10.51 14.37
N LEU A 139 -5.50 -11.04 14.06
CA LEU A 139 -5.34 -12.25 13.25
C LEU A 139 -5.85 -13.53 13.95
N ALA A 140 -6.12 -13.48 15.26
CA ALA A 140 -6.81 -14.55 15.98
C ALA A 140 -8.34 -14.47 15.86
N ASN A 141 -8.90 -13.36 15.37
CA ASN A 141 -10.33 -13.19 15.16
C ASN A 141 -10.75 -13.73 13.79
N GLN A 142 -11.29 -14.95 13.78
CA GLN A 142 -11.64 -15.67 12.55
C GLN A 142 -12.66 -14.93 11.67
N GLU A 143 -13.63 -14.22 12.26
CA GLU A 143 -14.65 -13.48 11.50
C GLU A 143 -14.04 -12.23 10.86
N ALA A 144 -13.19 -11.50 11.59
CA ALA A 144 -12.48 -10.33 11.05
C ALA A 144 -11.50 -10.73 9.92
N VAL A 145 -10.77 -11.84 10.09
CA VAL A 145 -9.86 -12.38 9.07
C VAL A 145 -10.64 -12.82 7.84
N ASP A 146 -11.74 -13.58 8.01
CA ASP A 146 -12.56 -14.06 6.89
C ASP A 146 -13.20 -12.89 6.12
N PHE A 147 -13.78 -11.90 6.82
CA PHE A 147 -14.31 -10.71 6.18
C PHE A 147 -13.24 -9.95 5.38
N THR A 148 -12.07 -9.70 5.97
CA THR A 148 -10.98 -8.98 5.30
C THR A 148 -10.49 -9.73 4.08
N ARG A 149 -10.26 -11.03 4.21
CA ARG A 149 -9.85 -11.90 3.10
C ARG A 149 -10.84 -11.82 1.95
N GLN A 150 -12.15 -11.94 2.22
CA GLN A 150 -13.17 -11.89 1.17
C GLN A 150 -13.32 -10.50 0.56
N LEU A 151 -13.10 -9.43 1.34
CA LEU A 151 -13.06 -8.06 0.84
C LEU A 151 -11.87 -7.86 -0.10
N VAL A 152 -10.66 -8.25 0.31
CA VAL A 152 -9.46 -8.17 -0.54
C VAL A 152 -9.65 -9.01 -1.81
N LYS A 153 -10.18 -10.24 -1.67
CA LYS A 153 -10.49 -11.12 -2.80
C LYS A 153 -11.42 -10.45 -3.82
N LYS A 154 -12.46 -9.72 -3.38
CA LYS A 154 -13.33 -8.99 -4.30
C LYS A 154 -12.56 -8.01 -5.18
N TYR A 155 -11.63 -7.26 -4.60
CA TYR A 155 -10.80 -6.34 -5.36
C TYR A 155 -9.82 -7.08 -6.28
N ILE A 156 -9.19 -8.16 -5.81
CA ILE A 156 -8.34 -9.02 -6.65
C ILE A 156 -9.12 -9.52 -7.87
N ASP A 157 -10.33 -10.05 -7.66
CA ASP A 157 -11.20 -10.54 -8.75
C ASP A 157 -11.58 -9.39 -9.70
N TYR A 158 -11.90 -8.20 -9.18
CA TYR A 158 -12.18 -7.03 -10.01
C TYR A 158 -10.97 -6.63 -10.86
N PHE A 159 -9.75 -6.64 -10.32
CA PHE A 159 -8.56 -6.23 -11.06
C PHE A 159 -7.99 -7.33 -11.99
N SER A 160 -8.43 -8.58 -11.83
CA SER A 160 -8.00 -9.69 -12.69
C SER A 160 -8.24 -9.40 -14.18
N GLY A 161 -7.19 -9.62 -14.99
CA GLY A 161 -7.21 -9.34 -16.43
C GLY A 161 -7.18 -7.85 -16.81
N LYS A 162 -7.11 -6.94 -15.82
CA LYS A 162 -7.04 -5.48 -16.03
C LYS A 162 -5.66 -4.89 -15.69
N VAL A 163 -4.93 -5.53 -14.77
CA VAL A 163 -3.59 -5.14 -14.31
C VAL A 163 -2.69 -6.37 -14.17
N ASP A 164 -1.37 -6.17 -14.14
CA ASP A 164 -0.40 -7.26 -14.00
C ASP A 164 0.11 -7.43 -12.56
N TYR A 165 -0.04 -6.40 -11.71
CA TYR A 165 0.42 -6.38 -10.32
C TYR A 165 -0.70 -5.99 -9.38
N PHE A 166 -0.67 -6.51 -8.15
CA PHE A 166 -1.57 -6.10 -7.07
C PHE A 166 -0.76 -6.00 -5.78
N ASN A 167 -0.78 -4.83 -5.14
CA ASN A 167 -0.07 -4.64 -3.87
C ASN A 167 -1.04 -4.91 -2.70
N LEU A 168 -0.64 -5.82 -1.82
CA LEU A 168 -1.38 -6.23 -0.63
C LEU A 168 -1.06 -5.36 0.59
N GLY A 169 -0.05 -4.47 0.47
CA GLY A 169 0.46 -3.63 1.54
C GLY A 169 1.22 -4.46 2.58
N CYS A 170 0.53 -4.87 3.64
CA CYS A 170 1.05 -5.67 4.77
C CYS A 170 2.13 -4.98 5.61
N ASP A 171 2.20 -3.66 5.58
CA ASP A 171 3.13 -2.84 6.37
C ASP A 171 2.58 -2.46 7.75
N GLU A 172 3.52 -2.15 8.65
CA GLU A 172 3.34 -1.44 9.92
C GLU A 172 2.24 -2.00 10.83
N TYR A 173 2.19 -3.33 10.98
CA TYR A 173 1.19 -4.02 11.81
C TYR A 173 1.02 -3.38 13.19
N ALA A 174 -0.17 -2.85 13.49
CA ALA A 174 -0.53 -2.22 14.76
C ALA A 174 0.46 -1.13 15.24
N ASN A 175 1.06 -0.35 14.33
CA ASN A 175 1.97 0.76 14.65
C ASN A 175 1.36 1.84 15.57
N ASP A 176 0.03 1.94 15.63
CA ASP A 176 -0.71 2.86 16.49
C ASP A 176 -0.77 2.41 17.97
N VAL A 177 -0.36 1.17 18.26
CA VAL A 177 -0.29 0.60 19.62
C VAL A 177 1.14 0.70 20.16
N LYS A 178 1.41 1.70 21.01
CA LYS A 178 2.78 2.12 21.38
C LYS A 178 3.69 1.08 22.05
N THR A 179 3.16 0.29 23.00
CA THR A 179 3.98 -0.64 23.80
C THR A 179 3.89 -2.08 23.30
N GLU A 180 2.76 -2.40 22.69
CA GLU A 180 2.28 -3.75 22.46
C GLU A 180 1.89 -3.96 20.99
N GLY A 181 2.14 -2.98 20.13
CA GLY A 181 1.94 -3.08 18.69
C GLY A 181 3.19 -3.49 17.95
N GLY A 182 3.16 -3.29 16.63
CA GLY A 182 4.29 -3.63 15.77
C GLY A 182 4.48 -5.13 15.61
N TRP A 183 5.50 -5.47 14.84
CA TRP A 183 5.95 -6.84 14.64
C TRP A 183 6.39 -7.52 15.94
N LEU A 184 6.99 -6.77 16.88
CA LEU A 184 7.33 -7.28 18.21
C LEU A 184 6.09 -7.64 19.03
N GLY A 185 5.04 -6.82 19.01
CA GLY A 185 3.77 -7.15 19.69
C GLY A 185 3.09 -8.38 19.09
N LEU A 186 3.20 -8.58 17.78
CA LEU A 186 2.69 -9.76 17.10
C LEU A 186 3.50 -11.03 17.43
N LEU A 187 4.83 -10.90 17.55
CA LEU A 187 5.73 -11.97 18.01
C LEU A 187 5.45 -12.36 19.46
N ASP A 188 5.29 -11.38 20.36
CA ASP A 188 4.93 -11.57 21.77
C ASP A 188 3.62 -12.34 21.92
N LYS A 189 2.61 -12.00 21.11
CA LYS A 189 1.34 -12.72 21.09
C LYS A 189 1.46 -14.15 20.53
N GLY A 190 2.53 -14.48 19.82
CA GLY A 190 2.71 -15.78 19.15
C GLY A 190 1.92 -15.91 17.84
N ASP A 191 1.49 -14.78 17.26
CA ASP A 191 0.60 -14.75 16.08
C ASP A 191 1.33 -14.43 14.77
N TYR A 192 2.67 -14.28 14.79
CA TYR A 192 3.43 -13.97 13.58
C TYR A 192 3.31 -15.04 12.49
N ALA A 193 3.19 -16.33 12.86
CA ALA A 193 2.90 -17.40 11.90
C ALA A 193 1.54 -17.21 11.20
N LYS A 194 0.53 -16.70 11.91
CA LYS A 194 -0.79 -16.37 11.31
C LYS A 194 -0.69 -15.23 10.31
N PHE A 195 0.23 -14.28 10.53
CA PHE A 195 0.50 -13.22 9.54
C PHE A 195 1.14 -13.79 8.28
N ILE A 196 2.11 -14.70 8.41
CA ILE A 196 2.71 -15.40 7.25
C ILE A 196 1.62 -16.14 6.46
N ASP A 197 0.78 -16.92 7.14
CA ASP A 197 -0.32 -17.66 6.52
C ASP A 197 -1.31 -16.73 5.80
N TYR A 198 -1.71 -15.64 6.47
CA TYR A 198 -2.59 -14.62 5.91
C TYR A 198 -2.01 -13.99 4.63
N THR A 199 -0.77 -13.52 4.68
CA THR A 199 -0.09 -12.89 3.53
C THR A 199 0.08 -13.89 2.38
N ASN A 200 0.46 -15.14 2.67
CA ASN A 200 0.60 -16.19 1.66
C ASN A 200 -0.74 -16.55 1.01
N GLU A 201 -1.82 -16.62 1.79
CA GLU A 201 -3.16 -16.89 1.25
C GLU A 201 -3.59 -15.79 0.27
N LEU A 202 -3.42 -14.52 0.64
CA LEU A 202 -3.72 -13.39 -0.24
C LEU A 202 -2.82 -13.39 -1.49
N ALA A 203 -1.52 -13.65 -1.33
CA ALA A 203 -0.58 -13.77 -2.45
C ALA A 203 -1.00 -14.89 -3.42
N ALA A 204 -1.48 -16.03 -2.90
CA ALA A 204 -2.01 -17.11 -3.72
C ALA A 204 -3.26 -16.68 -4.51
N MET A 205 -4.17 -15.88 -3.91
CA MET A 205 -5.34 -15.33 -4.61
C MET A 205 -4.94 -14.41 -5.77
N VAL A 206 -3.96 -13.54 -5.57
CA VAL A 206 -3.42 -12.66 -6.62
C VAL A 206 -2.86 -13.49 -7.79
N LYS A 207 -2.04 -14.51 -7.49
CA LYS A 207 -1.46 -15.41 -8.50
C LYS A 207 -2.50 -16.23 -9.25
N ASN A 208 -3.51 -16.74 -8.54
CA ASN A 208 -4.60 -17.49 -9.16
C ASN A 208 -5.38 -16.64 -10.17
N ASN A 209 -5.45 -15.33 -9.92
CA ASN A 209 -6.01 -14.32 -10.81
C ASN A 209 -5.02 -13.76 -11.85
N LYS A 210 -3.86 -14.43 -12.05
CA LYS A 210 -2.84 -14.13 -13.06
C LYS A 210 -2.15 -12.78 -12.91
N MET A 211 -2.08 -12.28 -11.68
CA MET A 211 -1.33 -11.09 -11.31
C MET A 211 -0.13 -11.48 -10.42
N GLU A 212 0.83 -10.57 -10.27
CA GLU A 212 1.97 -10.73 -9.37
C GLU A 212 1.74 -9.96 -8.05
N PRO A 213 1.84 -10.61 -6.87
CA PRO A 213 1.64 -9.95 -5.60
C PRO A 213 2.84 -9.08 -5.21
N ILE A 214 2.56 -7.86 -4.74
CA ILE A 214 3.52 -6.95 -4.13
C ILE A 214 3.18 -6.81 -2.63
N VAL A 215 4.19 -6.74 -1.77
CA VAL A 215 4.08 -6.50 -0.32
C VAL A 215 5.24 -5.59 0.13
N PHE A 216 5.02 -4.69 1.07
CA PHE A 216 6.09 -3.90 1.71
C PHE A 216 6.99 -4.77 2.61
N ASN A 217 8.27 -4.39 2.78
CA ASN A 217 9.28 -5.29 3.33
C ASN A 217 9.23 -5.53 4.83
N ASP A 218 8.66 -4.61 5.60
CA ASP A 218 8.93 -4.48 7.03
C ASP A 218 8.43 -5.68 7.84
N GLY A 219 7.32 -6.30 7.43
CA GLY A 219 6.81 -7.52 8.05
C GLY A 219 7.42 -8.82 7.52
N ILE A 220 8.12 -8.80 6.38
CA ILE A 220 8.59 -10.01 5.70
C ILE A 220 9.88 -10.51 6.35
N TYR A 221 9.83 -11.71 6.93
CA TYR A 221 10.91 -12.30 7.75
C TYR A 221 11.48 -11.31 8.78
N TYR A 222 10.62 -10.63 9.54
CA TYR A 222 11.03 -9.65 10.56
C TYR A 222 12.10 -10.23 11.50
N ASN A 223 13.13 -9.44 11.84
CA ASN A 223 14.38 -9.88 12.48
C ASN A 223 15.23 -10.91 11.68
N ALA A 224 14.99 -11.06 10.38
CA ALA A 224 15.53 -12.15 9.56
C ALA A 224 15.27 -13.55 10.16
N ASP A 225 14.09 -13.73 10.76
CA ASP A 225 13.73 -14.94 11.50
C ASP A 225 12.77 -15.84 10.71
N GLU A 226 13.21 -17.06 10.44
CA GLU A 226 12.46 -18.05 9.67
C GLU A 226 11.69 -19.07 10.52
N ARG A 227 11.83 -19.02 11.84
CA ARG A 227 11.28 -20.05 12.75
C ARG A 227 9.75 -20.13 12.71
N TYR A 228 9.10 -19.10 12.19
CA TYR A 228 7.64 -18.97 12.17
C TYR A 228 7.00 -19.41 10.85
N GLY A 229 7.78 -19.62 9.80
CA GLY A 229 7.26 -19.99 8.47
C GLY A 229 8.08 -19.42 7.33
N GLN A 230 7.55 -19.57 6.12
CA GLN A 230 8.14 -19.05 4.89
C GLN A 230 7.10 -18.22 4.15
N PHE A 231 7.52 -17.08 3.62
CA PHE A 231 6.71 -16.28 2.70
C PHE A 231 6.78 -16.87 1.29
N ASP A 232 5.70 -16.72 0.53
CA ASP A 232 5.62 -17.16 -0.86
C ASP A 232 6.68 -16.43 -1.71
N PRO A 233 7.64 -17.13 -2.33
CA PRO A 233 8.76 -16.51 -3.03
C PRO A 233 8.33 -15.72 -4.28
N ALA A 234 7.09 -15.92 -4.76
CA ALA A 234 6.54 -15.13 -5.85
C ALA A 234 6.18 -13.69 -5.42
N ILE A 235 6.07 -13.41 -4.12
CA ILE A 235 5.87 -12.06 -3.59
C ILE A 235 7.06 -11.18 -4.01
N ILE A 236 6.73 -10.10 -4.71
CA ILE A 236 7.64 -9.00 -4.97
C ILE A 236 7.67 -8.12 -3.73
N VAL A 237 8.86 -7.87 -3.20
CA VAL A 237 9.00 -7.03 -2.01
C VAL A 237 9.27 -5.59 -2.43
N ALA A 238 8.33 -4.69 -2.14
CA ALA A 238 8.48 -3.25 -2.20
C ALA A 238 9.32 -2.79 -1.00
N TYR A 239 10.64 -2.73 -1.21
CA TYR A 239 11.60 -2.50 -0.13
C TYR A 239 11.78 -1.01 0.12
N TRP A 240 11.15 -0.51 1.18
CA TRP A 240 11.05 0.93 1.45
C TRP A 240 11.91 1.41 2.60
N THR A 241 12.10 0.59 3.63
CA THR A 241 12.81 0.98 4.86
C THR A 241 13.93 0.03 5.24
N ALA A 242 14.99 0.60 5.83
CA ALA A 242 16.04 -0.12 6.53
C ALA A 242 15.66 -0.49 7.98
N GLY A 243 14.46 -0.09 8.43
CA GLY A 243 14.07 -0.13 9.82
C GLY A 243 14.74 0.97 10.65
N TRP A 244 14.49 0.92 11.96
CA TRP A 244 15.07 1.84 12.93
C TRP A 244 15.25 1.11 14.26
N LYS A 245 15.86 1.75 15.24
CA LYS A 245 16.13 1.12 16.54
C LYS A 245 14.85 0.53 17.16
N GLY A 246 14.83 -0.78 17.35
CA GLY A 246 13.65 -1.51 17.87
C GLY A 246 12.64 -1.90 16.80
N TYR A 247 12.99 -1.71 15.53
CA TYR A 247 12.22 -2.07 14.36
C TYR A 247 13.15 -2.69 13.31
N GLU A 248 13.60 -3.92 13.58
CA GLU A 248 14.67 -4.58 12.80
C GLU A 248 14.06 -5.41 11.66
N VAL A 249 14.04 -4.82 10.46
CA VAL A 249 13.49 -5.46 9.26
C VAL A 249 14.49 -6.44 8.63
N CYS A 250 13.99 -7.36 7.81
CA CYS A 250 14.84 -8.32 7.10
C CYS A 250 15.74 -7.63 6.05
N PRO A 251 17.07 -7.87 6.03
CA PRO A 251 17.95 -7.30 5.01
C PRO A 251 17.55 -7.72 3.58
N PRO A 252 17.72 -6.84 2.57
CA PRO A 252 17.26 -7.11 1.21
C PRO A 252 18.00 -8.29 0.54
N GLU A 253 19.28 -8.52 0.88
CA GLU A 253 20.07 -9.67 0.42
C GLU A 253 19.45 -11.00 0.88
N PHE A 254 18.93 -11.03 2.11
CA PHE A 254 18.27 -12.22 2.64
C PHE A 254 17.01 -12.53 1.84
N LEU A 255 16.21 -11.51 1.51
CA LEU A 255 14.99 -11.68 0.73
C LEU A 255 15.28 -12.23 -0.69
N LEU A 256 16.35 -11.74 -1.33
CA LEU A 256 16.81 -12.28 -2.61
C LEU A 256 17.25 -13.75 -2.49
N ALA A 257 17.95 -14.10 -1.41
CA ALA A 257 18.35 -15.49 -1.14
C ALA A 257 17.15 -16.42 -0.90
N LYS A 258 16.00 -15.87 -0.48
CA LYS A 258 14.70 -16.58 -0.39
C LYS A 258 13.93 -16.62 -1.70
N GLY A 259 14.46 -16.03 -2.77
CA GLY A 259 13.87 -16.06 -4.10
C GLY A 259 12.88 -14.93 -4.40
N HIS A 260 12.73 -13.96 -3.49
CA HIS A 260 11.93 -12.77 -3.76
C HIS A 260 12.59 -11.89 -4.81
N ARG A 261 11.77 -11.13 -5.56
CA ARG A 261 12.24 -10.01 -6.37
C ARG A 261 12.02 -8.71 -5.61
N LEU A 262 12.91 -7.75 -5.82
CA LEU A 262 12.84 -6.45 -5.15
C LEU A 262 12.32 -5.36 -6.09
N LEU A 263 11.35 -4.59 -5.61
CA LEU A 263 10.98 -3.27 -6.12
C LEU A 263 11.59 -2.25 -5.15
N ASN A 264 12.46 -1.37 -5.64
CA ASN A 264 13.12 -0.38 -4.79
C ASN A 264 12.18 0.79 -4.48
N THR A 265 11.67 0.87 -3.26
CA THR A 265 10.69 1.89 -2.83
C THR A 265 11.30 2.81 -1.79
N ASN A 266 12.57 3.17 -1.96
CA ASN A 266 13.38 3.90 -0.98
C ASN A 266 12.66 5.15 -0.41
N ASP A 267 12.49 5.18 0.90
CA ASP A 267 11.82 6.27 1.64
C ASP A 267 12.50 7.64 1.51
N SER A 268 13.74 7.70 1.03
CA SER A 268 14.40 8.96 0.65
C SER A 268 13.68 9.69 -0.47
N TRP A 269 12.78 9.02 -1.19
CA TRP A 269 11.90 9.61 -2.19
C TRP A 269 10.45 9.67 -1.72
N TYR A 270 10.16 9.71 -0.42
CA TYR A 270 8.80 9.89 0.05
C TYR A 270 8.47 11.37 0.22
N TRP A 271 7.37 11.79 -0.38
CA TRP A 271 6.76 13.09 -0.08
C TRP A 271 5.42 12.88 0.63
N VAL A 272 5.27 13.45 1.83
CA VAL A 272 3.97 13.58 2.49
C VAL A 272 3.35 14.91 2.10
N ILE A 273 2.16 14.85 1.52
CA ILE A 273 1.44 15.99 0.95
C ILE A 273 1.32 17.12 1.97
N GLY A 274 1.70 18.33 1.52
CA GLY A 274 1.60 19.55 2.30
C GLY A 274 2.69 19.72 3.38
N ARG A 275 3.59 18.75 3.57
CA ARG A 275 4.83 18.97 4.33
C ARG A 275 5.87 19.61 3.42
N ASN A 276 6.33 20.81 3.75
CA ASN A 276 7.27 21.57 2.92
C ASN A 276 8.68 21.58 3.51
N THR A 277 8.76 21.83 4.82
CA THR A 277 10.02 21.95 5.57
C THR A 277 10.07 20.98 6.74
N GLU A 278 11.22 20.86 7.41
CA GLU A 278 11.38 20.02 8.62
C GLU A 278 10.35 20.35 9.72
N LYS A 279 9.89 21.61 9.79
CA LYS A 279 8.86 22.04 10.75
C LYS A 279 7.51 21.35 10.54
N ASP A 280 7.27 20.84 9.34
CA ASP A 280 6.06 20.11 8.99
C ASP A 280 6.14 18.62 9.29
N GLY A 281 7.33 18.09 9.62
CA GLY A 281 7.61 16.67 9.85
C GLY A 281 8.50 16.05 8.76
N TYR A 282 8.80 14.76 8.91
CA TYR A 282 9.57 13.99 7.93
C TYR A 282 8.85 13.85 6.58
N TYR A 283 9.62 13.51 5.55
CA TYR A 283 9.17 13.33 4.17
C TYR A 283 8.59 14.62 3.58
N HIS A 284 9.13 15.76 4.02
CA HIS A 284 8.75 17.07 3.52
C HIS A 284 9.42 17.35 2.16
N PHE A 285 8.83 18.28 1.40
CA PHE A 285 9.22 18.59 0.02
C PHE A 285 10.73 18.80 -0.19
N GLU A 286 11.36 19.62 0.66
CA GLU A 286 12.81 19.88 0.58
C GLU A 286 13.65 18.61 0.81
N GLN A 287 13.26 17.75 1.76
CA GLN A 287 13.93 16.48 2.02
C GLN A 287 13.87 15.55 0.80
N VAL A 288 12.76 15.55 0.07
CA VAL A 288 12.61 14.73 -1.14
C VAL A 288 13.52 15.22 -2.26
N LEU A 289 13.64 16.54 -2.45
CA LEU A 289 14.54 17.10 -3.46
C LEU A 289 15.99 16.68 -3.18
N GLU A 290 16.45 16.78 -1.93
CA GLU A 290 17.77 16.29 -1.52
C GLU A 290 17.89 14.77 -1.68
N GLY A 291 16.84 14.04 -1.31
CA GLY A 291 16.74 12.59 -1.41
C GLY A 291 16.91 12.07 -2.83
N ILE A 292 16.29 12.75 -3.81
CA ILE A 292 16.43 12.46 -5.25
C ILE A 292 17.88 12.63 -5.69
N GLU A 293 18.57 13.67 -5.25
CA GLU A 293 19.95 13.94 -5.68
C GLU A 293 20.96 12.96 -5.08
N ARG A 294 20.78 12.61 -3.80
CA ARG A 294 21.76 11.82 -3.03
C ARG A 294 21.58 10.31 -3.16
N THR A 295 20.41 9.83 -3.58
CA THR A 295 20.06 8.40 -3.54
C THR A 295 19.96 7.86 -4.95
N LYS A 296 20.87 6.94 -5.32
CA LYS A 296 20.86 6.32 -6.65
C LYS A 296 19.55 5.55 -6.86
N ILE A 297 19.03 5.54 -8.09
CA ILE A 297 17.80 4.80 -8.41
C ILE A 297 17.91 3.30 -8.06
N SER A 298 19.11 2.72 -8.16
CA SER A 298 19.35 1.31 -7.81
C SER A 298 19.69 1.05 -6.34
N GLN A 299 19.70 2.08 -5.48
CA GLN A 299 20.07 1.96 -4.08
C GLN A 299 18.87 1.52 -3.24
N VAL A 300 18.80 0.24 -2.94
CA VAL A 300 17.83 -0.33 -2.01
C VAL A 300 18.23 0.03 -0.57
N PRO A 301 17.30 0.44 0.32
CA PRO A 301 17.59 0.69 1.73
C PRO A 301 18.31 -0.50 2.40
N ALA A 302 19.23 -0.22 3.32
CA ALA A 302 20.07 -1.19 4.05
C ALA A 302 20.98 -2.11 3.21
N ALA A 303 20.89 -2.10 1.87
CA ALA A 303 21.72 -2.95 1.03
C ALA A 303 23.20 -2.59 1.16
N VAL A 304 24.05 -3.60 1.30
CA VAL A 304 25.51 -3.43 1.42
C VAL A 304 26.20 -3.45 0.06
N GLU A 305 25.50 -3.95 -0.97
CA GLU A 305 25.96 -4.00 -2.35
C GLU A 305 24.85 -3.67 -3.35
N LYS A 306 25.19 -3.61 -4.64
CA LYS A 306 24.20 -3.36 -5.69
C LYS A 306 23.36 -4.61 -5.92
N LEU A 307 22.05 -4.51 -5.68
CA LEU A 307 21.12 -5.63 -5.80
C LEU A 307 20.33 -5.60 -7.13
N PRO A 308 19.93 -6.77 -7.66
CA PRO A 308 18.97 -6.84 -8.76
C PRO A 308 17.60 -6.34 -8.30
N ILE A 309 17.03 -5.39 -9.06
CA ILE A 309 15.71 -4.83 -8.83
C ILE A 309 14.88 -4.87 -10.12
N ILE A 310 13.57 -5.06 -10.00
CA ILE A 310 12.66 -5.01 -11.16
C ILE A 310 12.38 -3.57 -11.60
N GLY A 311 12.56 -2.63 -10.67
CA GLY A 311 12.20 -1.23 -10.80
C GLY A 311 12.45 -0.44 -9.54
N SER A 312 12.11 0.84 -9.61
CA SER A 312 12.01 1.71 -8.43
C SER A 312 10.71 2.48 -8.43
N MET A 313 10.23 2.81 -7.24
CA MET A 313 8.95 3.45 -6.99
C MET A 313 9.13 4.74 -6.18
N PHE A 314 8.49 5.81 -6.64
CA PHE A 314 8.49 7.13 -6.01
C PHE A 314 7.18 7.35 -5.27
N GLY A 315 7.21 7.58 -3.95
CA GLY A 315 6.02 7.52 -3.07
C GLY A 315 5.47 8.89 -2.68
N ILE A 316 4.17 9.11 -2.91
CA ILE A 316 3.43 10.30 -2.48
C ILE A 316 2.36 9.89 -1.47
N TRP A 317 2.50 10.36 -0.24
CA TRP A 317 1.71 9.94 0.91
C TRP A 317 0.81 11.05 1.44
N ALA A 318 -0.27 10.67 2.11
CA ALA A 318 -1.24 11.61 2.66
C ALA A 318 -1.49 11.36 4.17
N ASP A 319 -0.41 11.21 4.95
CA ASP A 319 -0.45 11.01 6.41
C ASP A 319 -1.32 12.07 7.12
N ASP A 320 -1.24 13.31 6.62
CA ASP A 320 -2.04 14.46 7.05
C ASP A 320 -3.07 14.80 5.94
N PRO A 321 -4.14 14.00 5.78
CA PRO A 321 -5.00 14.05 4.60
C PRO A 321 -5.78 15.38 4.47
N GLU A 322 -5.88 16.16 5.54
CA GLU A 322 -6.44 17.51 5.55
C GLU A 322 -5.57 18.55 4.86
N ARG A 323 -4.27 18.30 4.70
CA ARG A 323 -3.37 19.22 4.00
C ARG A 323 -3.74 19.33 2.51
N PRO A 324 -3.63 20.53 1.92
CA PRO A 324 -3.98 20.73 0.52
C PRO A 324 -3.00 19.99 -0.39
N PHE A 325 -3.54 19.34 -1.42
CA PHE A 325 -2.75 18.74 -2.48
C PHE A 325 -2.52 19.77 -3.58
N GLU A 326 -1.25 20.06 -3.87
CA GLU A 326 -0.84 20.97 -4.94
C GLU A 326 -0.27 20.20 -6.12
N MET A 327 -1.01 20.16 -7.24
CA MET A 327 -0.58 19.47 -8.46
C MET A 327 0.77 19.99 -8.99
N GLN A 328 1.06 21.29 -8.80
CA GLN A 328 2.32 21.88 -9.22
C GLN A 328 3.52 21.32 -8.43
N ALA A 329 3.36 21.09 -7.13
CA ALA A 329 4.40 20.49 -6.29
C ALA A 329 4.68 19.05 -6.75
N LEU A 330 3.63 18.26 -7.02
CA LEU A 330 3.79 16.92 -7.59
C LEU A 330 4.53 16.97 -8.93
N ASP A 331 4.12 17.87 -9.83
CA ASP A 331 4.71 18.01 -11.18
C ASP A 331 6.22 18.32 -11.13
N GLN A 332 6.61 19.21 -10.20
CA GLN A 332 8.02 19.52 -9.96
C GLN A 332 8.79 18.27 -9.50
N LEU A 333 8.26 17.53 -8.54
CA LEU A 333 8.90 16.34 -7.99
C LEU A 333 9.03 15.20 -9.02
N ILE A 334 7.98 14.86 -9.75
CA ILE A 334 8.03 13.80 -10.77
C ILE A 334 8.99 14.18 -11.91
N THR A 335 9.07 15.46 -12.27
CA THR A 335 9.99 15.96 -13.30
C THR A 335 11.43 15.87 -12.81
N ARG A 336 11.69 16.24 -11.55
CA ARG A 336 13.01 16.14 -10.93
C ARG A 336 13.47 14.69 -10.83
N TYR A 337 12.62 13.81 -10.31
CA TYR A 337 12.88 12.37 -10.20
C TYR A 337 13.16 11.75 -11.57
N SER A 338 12.34 12.07 -12.58
CA SER A 338 12.53 11.54 -13.91
C SER A 338 13.81 12.05 -14.57
N SER A 339 14.16 13.33 -14.39
CA SER A 339 15.42 13.87 -14.91
C SER A 339 16.62 13.16 -14.29
N TYR A 340 16.59 12.95 -12.97
CA TYR A 340 17.64 12.20 -12.26
C TYR A 340 17.71 10.74 -12.73
N TRP A 341 16.56 10.09 -12.94
CA TRP A 341 16.49 8.74 -13.50
C TRP A 341 17.25 8.65 -14.83
N HIS A 342 16.98 9.55 -15.77
CA HIS A 342 17.66 9.52 -17.08
C HIS A 342 19.17 9.70 -16.94
N GLN A 343 19.65 10.55 -16.02
CA GLN A 343 21.09 10.74 -15.77
C GLN A 343 21.79 9.49 -15.24
N GLN A 344 21.08 8.62 -14.50
CA GLN A 344 21.64 7.40 -13.92
C GLN A 344 21.70 6.20 -14.89
N PHE A 345 20.95 6.25 -16.00
CA PHE A 345 20.86 5.16 -16.99
C PHE A 345 21.25 5.58 -18.42
N GLN A 346 21.79 6.78 -18.60
CA GLN A 346 22.64 7.13 -19.75
C GLN A 346 24.03 6.50 -19.56
#